data_AF-A0A7C5NQ77-F1
#
_entry.id   AF-A0A7C5NQ77-F1
#
_cell.length_a   1.000
_cell.length_b   1.000
_cell.length_c   1.000
_cell.angle_alpha   90.00
_cell.angle_beta   90.00
_cell.angle_gamma   90.00
#
_symmetry.space_group_name_H-M   'P 1'
#
loop_
_entity.id
_entity.type
_entity.pdbx_description
1 polymer ?
#
loop_
_entity_poly.entity_id
_entity_poly.type
_entity_poly.pdbx_seq_one_letter_code
_entity_poly.pdbx_strand_id
1 'polypeptide(L)'
;LQVYTDNGYKFDFLPAISTTPDTSSITGTADPAFTGVYTGSVSQTYTFTVAGTGNVSNSSDLYVQVTDGDGSVVANLNVGEGYPAGDPLEIENGVFISLTPGSFVDGDSFTLEALSTTDESGVIAALGINTFFKGDDAGSIQVDDRIIANPNLISTSIGPGLVDNKNIQRMANLVDTARSELGGQSAINYFRQLLTGIGQDISSKESREQALRTVREQLLNQKDYASGVDVNEEAAKLLMFEHMFQAVSKFISTQHQIFKELMTLI
;
A
#
# COMPACT_ATOMS: atom_id res chain seq x y z
N LEU A 1 -19.31 -19.00 4.00
CA LEU A 1 -19.99 -18.19 5.04
C LEU A 1 -21.35 -17.80 4.49
N GLN A 2 -22.43 -17.94 5.26
CA GLN A 2 -23.76 -17.43 4.89
C GLN A 2 -24.19 -16.49 6.00
N VAL A 3 -24.56 -15.27 5.65
CA VAL A 3 -25.00 -14.23 6.59
C VAL A 3 -26.50 -14.06 6.40
N TYR A 4 -27.26 -14.14 7.50
CA TYR A 4 -28.72 -14.04 7.51
C TYR A 4 -29.15 -12.81 8.31
N THR A 5 -30.23 -12.16 7.90
CA THR A 5 -30.94 -11.16 8.72
C THR A 5 -32.26 -11.72 9.21
N ASP A 6 -32.71 -11.26 10.37
CA ASP A 6 -34.07 -11.50 10.83
C ASP A 6 -35.09 -10.76 9.95
N ASN A 7 -36.35 -11.22 10.00
CA ASN A 7 -37.42 -10.61 9.20
C ASN A 7 -37.60 -9.13 9.54
N GLY A 8 -37.54 -8.26 8.53
CA GLY A 8 -37.61 -6.81 8.69
C GLY A 8 -36.25 -6.10 8.73
N TYR A 9 -35.14 -6.84 8.83
CA TYR A 9 -33.78 -6.27 8.85
C TYR A 9 -33.06 -6.46 7.51
N LYS A 10 -32.23 -5.48 7.15
CA LYS A 10 -31.35 -5.50 5.97
C LYS A 10 -29.93 -5.19 6.40
N PHE A 11 -28.95 -5.74 5.69
CA PHE A 11 -27.58 -5.27 5.80
C PHE A 11 -27.42 -3.98 5.00
N ASP A 12 -26.94 -2.95 5.67
CA ASP A 12 -26.43 -1.75 5.03
C ASP A 12 -24.91 -1.77 5.14
N PHE A 13 -24.25 -1.60 4.00
CA PHE A 13 -22.79 -1.54 3.90
C PHE A 13 -22.31 -0.17 3.41
N LEU A 14 -23.24 0.76 3.16
CA LEU A 14 -22.90 2.11 2.78
C LEU A 14 -22.18 2.77 3.95
N PRO A 15 -20.99 3.38 3.73
CA PRO A 15 -20.38 4.28 4.70
C PRO A 15 -21.24 5.52 4.83
N ALA A 16 -22.30 5.36 5.61
CA ALA A 16 -23.36 6.30 5.85
C ALA A 16 -23.49 6.46 7.36
N ILE A 17 -23.93 7.65 7.75
CA ILE A 17 -24.39 7.92 9.09
C ILE A 17 -25.65 7.08 9.35
N SER A 18 -25.88 6.68 10.60
CA SER A 18 -27.18 6.09 10.95
C SER A 18 -28.29 7.10 10.63
N THR A 19 -29.17 6.79 9.69
CA THR A 19 -30.24 7.71 9.27
C THR A 19 -31.34 7.85 10.33
N THR A 20 -31.39 6.91 11.28
CA THR A 20 -32.33 6.89 12.40
C THR A 20 -31.55 6.91 13.72
N PRO A 21 -31.58 8.02 14.48
CA PRO A 21 -31.01 8.07 15.82
C PRO A 21 -31.67 7.06 16.76
N ASP A 22 -30.96 6.70 17.83
CA ASP A 22 -31.63 6.19 19.02
C ASP A 22 -32.35 7.35 19.71
N THR A 23 -33.68 7.33 19.63
CA THR A 23 -34.58 8.34 20.21
C THR A 23 -35.13 7.92 21.57
N SER A 24 -34.65 6.84 22.17
CA SER A 24 -35.19 6.30 23.43
C SER A 24 -35.10 7.27 24.62
N SER A 25 -34.19 8.24 24.56
CA SER A 25 -34.01 9.30 25.55
C SER A 25 -34.72 10.61 25.22
N ILE A 26 -35.43 10.70 24.09
CA ILE A 26 -36.29 11.85 23.77
C ILE A 26 -37.63 11.64 24.46
N THR A 27 -38.01 12.59 25.30
CA THR A 27 -39.31 12.58 25.99
C THR A 27 -40.38 13.40 25.26
N GLY A 28 -39.96 14.26 24.34
CA GLY A 28 -40.83 15.01 23.43
C GLY A 28 -41.44 14.19 22.29
N THR A 29 -41.97 14.90 21.28
CA THR A 29 -42.61 14.30 20.09
C THR A 29 -41.91 14.67 18.78
N ALA A 30 -40.84 15.46 18.84
CA ALA A 30 -40.04 15.78 17.66
C ALA A 30 -39.10 14.62 17.35
N ASP A 31 -39.09 14.20 16.09
CA ASP A 31 -38.25 13.12 15.61
C ASP A 31 -37.06 13.69 14.82
N PRO A 32 -35.82 13.44 15.24
CA PRO A 32 -34.64 13.75 14.46
C PRO A 32 -34.41 12.74 13.34
N ALA A 33 -34.02 13.24 12.18
CA ALA A 33 -33.59 12.44 11.04
C ALA A 33 -32.27 13.00 10.50
N PHE A 34 -31.35 12.10 10.16
CA PHE A 34 -30.04 12.48 9.64
C PHE A 34 -29.89 12.20 8.16
N THR A 35 -29.19 13.08 7.47
CA THR A 35 -28.85 12.92 6.05
C THR A 35 -27.41 13.35 5.79
N GLY A 36 -26.90 12.98 4.62
CA GLY A 36 -25.53 13.30 4.20
C GLY A 36 -24.61 12.09 4.15
N VAL A 37 -23.34 12.36 3.86
CA VAL A 37 -22.28 11.34 3.79
C VAL A 37 -21.09 11.91 4.52
N TYR A 38 -20.73 11.27 5.63
CA TYR A 38 -19.63 11.71 6.47
C TYR A 38 -18.30 11.72 5.70
N THR A 39 -17.60 12.85 5.77
CA THR A 39 -16.31 13.06 5.12
C THR A 39 -15.13 13.14 6.08
N GLY A 40 -15.35 12.92 7.38
CA GLY A 40 -14.27 12.89 8.36
C GLY A 40 -13.37 11.67 8.18
N SER A 41 -12.12 11.79 8.64
CA SER A 41 -11.10 10.74 8.52
C SER A 41 -11.20 9.66 9.61
N VAL A 42 -11.89 9.94 10.71
CA VAL A 42 -12.02 9.05 11.86
C VAL A 42 -13.50 8.90 12.17
N SER A 43 -13.96 7.66 12.42
CA SER A 43 -15.34 7.43 12.86
C SER A 43 -15.62 8.21 14.14
N GLN A 44 -16.81 8.81 14.22
CA GLN A 44 -17.18 9.72 15.30
C GLN A 44 -18.56 9.38 15.82
N THR A 45 -18.74 9.49 17.13
CA THR A 45 -20.07 9.56 17.74
C THR A 45 -20.37 11.00 18.12
N TYR A 46 -21.45 11.55 17.57
CA TYR A 46 -21.97 12.86 17.97
C TYR A 46 -23.05 12.69 19.01
N THR A 47 -23.05 13.57 20.01
CA THR A 47 -24.11 13.67 21.02
C THR A 47 -24.85 14.97 20.83
N PHE A 48 -26.16 14.88 20.71
CA PHE A 48 -27.08 16.01 20.57
C PHE A 48 -27.74 16.21 21.93
N THR A 49 -27.67 17.41 22.47
CA THR A 49 -28.31 17.78 23.73
C THR A 49 -29.21 18.97 23.49
N VAL A 50 -30.51 18.80 23.75
CA VAL A 50 -31.47 19.88 23.64
C VAL A 50 -31.27 20.84 24.80
N ALA A 51 -31.18 22.13 24.48
CA ALA A 51 -31.21 23.23 25.42
C ALA A 51 -32.50 24.04 25.22
N GLY A 52 -33.38 23.97 26.21
CA GLY A 52 -34.72 24.58 26.19
C GLY A 52 -35.86 23.56 26.07
N THR A 53 -37.05 23.97 26.48
CA THR A 53 -38.29 23.18 26.31
C THR A 53 -39.24 23.94 25.40
N GLY A 54 -39.77 23.28 24.38
CA GLY A 54 -40.57 23.98 23.38
C GLY A 54 -40.93 23.17 22.15
N ASN A 55 -41.62 23.83 21.23
CA ASN A 55 -41.95 23.26 19.93
C ASN A 55 -40.93 23.70 18.89
N VAL A 56 -40.50 22.75 18.05
CA VAL A 56 -39.70 23.01 16.86
C VAL A 56 -40.37 24.10 16.02
N SER A 57 -39.58 25.01 15.45
CA SER A 57 -40.01 26.17 14.64
C SER A 57 -40.69 27.33 15.37
N ASN A 58 -41.13 27.16 16.63
CA ASN A 58 -42.03 28.12 17.28
C ASN A 58 -41.53 28.68 18.62
N SER A 59 -40.55 28.05 19.26
CA SER A 59 -40.03 28.47 20.56
C SER A 59 -38.80 29.36 20.43
N SER A 60 -38.78 30.52 21.08
CA SER A 60 -37.68 31.51 20.98
C SER A 60 -36.33 30.99 21.50
N ASP A 61 -36.36 30.08 22.47
CA ASP A 61 -35.17 29.60 23.18
C ASP A 61 -35.06 28.07 23.09
N LEU A 62 -35.02 27.54 21.86
CA LEU A 62 -34.87 26.10 21.62
C LEU A 62 -33.66 25.83 20.72
N TYR A 63 -32.64 25.20 21.30
CA TYR A 63 -31.38 24.90 20.64
C TYR A 63 -31.01 23.43 20.79
N VAL A 64 -30.19 22.93 19.88
CA VAL A 64 -29.53 21.63 20.00
C VAL A 64 -28.03 21.85 19.96
N GLN A 65 -27.38 21.59 21.09
CA GLN A 65 -25.92 21.56 21.17
C GLN A 65 -25.43 20.21 20.67
N VAL A 66 -24.46 20.23 19.77
CA VAL A 66 -23.83 19.02 19.24
C VAL A 66 -22.40 18.96 19.73
N THR A 67 -22.06 17.87 20.40
CA THR A 67 -20.67 17.56 20.80
C THR A 67 -20.14 16.37 20.01
N ASP A 68 -18.86 16.39 19.70
CA ASP A 68 -18.15 15.18 19.26
C ASP A 68 -17.93 14.21 20.43
N GLY A 69 -17.27 13.10 20.14
CA GLY A 69 -16.99 12.02 21.10
C GLY A 69 -15.83 12.35 22.05
N ASP A 70 -15.07 13.41 21.77
CA ASP A 70 -14.10 13.99 22.70
C ASP A 70 -14.78 15.00 23.65
N GLY A 71 -16.07 15.29 23.43
CA GLY A 71 -16.87 16.23 24.22
C GLY A 71 -16.73 17.69 23.78
N SER A 72 -16.08 17.97 22.65
CA SER A 72 -15.97 19.32 22.11
C SER A 72 -17.26 19.72 21.40
N VAL A 73 -17.72 20.95 21.62
CA VAL A 73 -18.91 21.48 20.92
C VAL A 73 -18.56 21.78 19.47
N VAL A 74 -19.18 21.06 18.55
CA VAL A 74 -18.97 21.22 17.09
C VAL A 74 -20.04 22.10 16.44
N ALA A 75 -21.25 22.11 17.00
CA ALA A 75 -22.33 22.96 16.52
C ALA A 75 -23.29 23.34 17.65
N ASN A 76 -23.96 24.49 17.48
CA ASN A 76 -25.09 24.88 18.31
C ASN A 76 -26.21 25.35 17.39
N LEU A 77 -27.21 24.49 17.20
CA LEU A 77 -28.24 24.64 16.18
C LEU A 77 -29.48 25.31 16.77
N ASN A 78 -29.94 26.41 16.19
CA ASN A 78 -31.26 26.96 16.51
C ASN A 78 -32.32 26.09 15.82
N VAL A 79 -33.20 25.47 16.62
CA VAL A 79 -34.29 24.60 16.13
C VAL A 79 -35.68 25.15 16.50
N GLY A 80 -35.68 26.32 17.15
CA GLY A 80 -36.85 27.06 17.58
C GLY A 80 -37.35 28.05 16.53
N GLU A 81 -37.71 29.25 16.96
CA GLU A 81 -38.22 30.31 16.07
C GLU A 81 -37.24 30.60 14.92
N GLY A 82 -37.77 30.57 13.70
CA GLY A 82 -37.02 30.81 12.47
C GLY A 82 -36.42 29.57 11.81
N TYR A 83 -36.48 28.40 12.44
CA TYR A 83 -36.14 27.13 11.79
C TYR A 83 -37.37 26.53 11.10
N PRO A 84 -37.37 26.34 9.76
CA PRO A 84 -38.45 25.62 9.09
C PRO A 84 -38.33 24.11 9.38
N ALA A 85 -39.34 23.53 10.04
CA ALA A 85 -39.31 22.09 10.37
C ALA A 85 -39.10 21.22 9.11
N GLY A 86 -38.17 20.28 9.19
CA GLY A 86 -37.76 19.42 8.10
C GLY A 86 -36.59 19.95 7.27
N ASP A 87 -36.23 21.23 7.38
CA ASP A 87 -35.06 21.75 6.66
C ASP A 87 -33.76 21.16 7.24
N PRO A 88 -32.79 20.77 6.39
CA PRO A 88 -31.53 20.22 6.86
C PRO A 88 -30.62 21.32 7.44
N LEU A 89 -30.15 21.11 8.66
CA LEU A 89 -29.13 21.91 9.33
C LEU A 89 -27.80 21.16 9.28
N GLU A 90 -26.75 21.82 8.79
CA GLU A 90 -25.41 21.26 8.76
C GLU A 90 -24.82 21.21 10.18
N ILE A 91 -24.21 20.09 10.52
CA ILE A 91 -23.45 19.91 11.76
C ILE A 91 -21.97 20.16 11.44
N GLU A 92 -21.36 19.20 10.75
CA GLU A 92 -20.02 19.30 10.16
C GLU A 92 -19.78 18.12 9.21
N ASN A 93 -18.69 18.15 8.44
CA ASN A 93 -18.20 17.02 7.63
C ASN A 93 -19.26 16.38 6.72
N GLY A 94 -20.17 17.20 6.18
CA GLY A 94 -21.23 16.76 5.27
C GLY A 94 -22.35 15.96 5.93
N VAL A 95 -22.50 16.09 7.25
CA VAL A 95 -23.60 15.52 8.06
C VAL A 95 -24.63 16.61 8.35
N PHE A 96 -25.89 16.26 8.14
CA PHE A 96 -27.03 17.16 8.32
C PHE A 96 -28.09 16.52 9.22
N ILE A 97 -28.74 17.32 10.05
CA ILE A 97 -29.90 16.95 10.84
C ILE A 97 -31.13 17.70 10.37
N SER A 98 -32.27 17.02 10.37
CA SER A 98 -33.59 17.62 10.18
C SER A 98 -34.50 17.17 11.32
N LEU A 99 -35.44 18.03 11.70
CA LEU A 99 -36.35 17.76 12.81
C LEU A 99 -37.79 17.88 12.33
N THR A 100 -38.62 16.89 12.63
CA THR A 100 -40.05 16.97 12.35
C THR A 100 -40.74 18.00 13.29
N PRO A 101 -41.93 18.49 12.92
CA PRO A 101 -42.75 19.25 13.86
C PRO A 101 -43.04 18.42 15.11
N GLY A 102 -42.77 18.99 16.28
CA GLY A 102 -42.99 18.34 17.56
C GLY A 102 -42.39 19.15 18.70
N SER A 103 -42.43 18.57 19.91
CA SER A 103 -41.80 19.18 21.08
C SER A 103 -40.49 18.49 21.46
N PHE A 104 -39.60 19.25 22.09
CA PHE A 104 -38.51 18.72 22.90
C PHE A 104 -38.61 19.24 24.33
N VAL A 105 -38.02 18.50 25.26
CA VAL A 105 -37.82 18.89 26.65
C VAL A 105 -36.34 19.20 26.88
N ASP A 106 -36.08 20.16 27.77
CA ASP A 106 -34.72 20.54 28.14
C ASP A 106 -33.95 19.32 28.67
N GLY A 107 -32.76 19.08 28.12
CA GLY A 107 -31.95 17.90 28.45
C GLY A 107 -32.31 16.62 27.68
N ASP A 108 -33.32 16.63 26.79
CA ASP A 108 -33.50 15.55 25.82
C ASP A 108 -32.18 15.35 25.04
N SER A 109 -31.78 14.10 24.81
CA SER A 109 -30.52 13.80 24.14
C SER A 109 -30.67 12.59 23.22
N PHE A 110 -29.82 12.53 22.20
CA PHE A 110 -29.72 11.42 21.25
C PHE A 110 -28.33 11.42 20.62
N THR A 111 -27.95 10.31 19.99
CA THR A 111 -26.62 10.14 19.38
C THR A 111 -26.69 9.81 17.91
N LEU A 112 -25.59 10.10 17.21
CA LEU A 112 -25.36 9.70 15.83
C LEU A 112 -23.98 9.08 15.71
N GLU A 113 -23.92 7.86 15.18
CA GLU A 113 -22.66 7.28 14.71
C GLU A 113 -22.41 7.70 13.25
N ALA A 114 -21.29 8.38 13.04
CA ALA A 114 -20.79 8.80 11.75
C ALA A 114 -19.50 8.03 11.44
N LEU A 115 -19.61 7.01 10.59
CA LEU A 115 -18.50 6.11 10.28
C LEU A 115 -17.65 6.66 9.13
N SER A 116 -16.33 6.75 9.31
CA SER A 116 -15.42 7.08 8.19
C SER A 116 -15.28 5.90 7.22
N THR A 117 -15.40 4.68 7.74
CA THR A 117 -15.45 3.41 7.01
C THR A 117 -16.44 2.45 7.67
N THR A 118 -17.15 1.66 6.87
CA THR A 118 -18.02 0.56 7.36
C THR A 118 -17.27 -0.76 7.59
N ASP A 119 -15.97 -0.80 7.26
CA ASP A 119 -15.13 -1.98 7.42
C ASP A 119 -13.84 -1.62 8.18
N GLU A 120 -13.96 -1.21 9.44
CA GLU A 120 -12.80 -0.88 10.29
C GLU A 120 -11.86 -2.07 10.49
N SER A 121 -12.41 -3.30 10.49
CA SER A 121 -11.66 -4.54 10.69
C SER A 121 -11.06 -5.14 9.40
N GLY A 122 -11.55 -4.71 8.22
CA GLY A 122 -11.19 -5.31 6.93
C GLY A 122 -11.88 -6.65 6.63
N VAL A 123 -12.82 -7.09 7.47
CA VAL A 123 -13.49 -8.40 7.33
C VAL A 123 -14.37 -8.44 6.09
N ILE A 124 -15.06 -7.35 5.73
CA ILE A 124 -15.93 -7.30 4.54
C ILE A 124 -15.06 -7.50 3.29
N ALA A 125 -13.94 -6.78 3.22
CA ALA A 125 -12.98 -6.90 2.13
C ALA A 125 -12.34 -8.30 2.07
N ALA A 126 -11.92 -8.85 3.21
CA ALA A 126 -11.30 -10.17 3.29
C ALA A 126 -12.25 -11.31 2.86
N LEU A 127 -13.56 -11.13 3.05
CA LEU A 127 -14.59 -12.08 2.61
C LEU A 127 -15.03 -11.87 1.15
N GLY A 128 -14.49 -10.85 0.45
CA GLY A 128 -14.86 -10.53 -0.93
C GLY A 128 -16.28 -9.97 -1.10
N ILE A 129 -16.88 -9.47 -0.01
CA ILE A 129 -18.23 -8.93 -0.04
C ILE A 129 -18.18 -7.54 -0.66
N ASN A 130 -18.84 -7.38 -1.82
CA ASN A 130 -18.92 -6.12 -2.56
C ASN A 130 -17.56 -5.42 -2.82
N THR A 131 -16.49 -6.20 -2.99
CA THR A 131 -15.16 -5.68 -3.31
C THR A 131 -15.02 -5.37 -4.79
N PHE A 132 -14.19 -4.36 -5.12
CA PHE A 132 -13.84 -4.04 -6.50
C PHE A 132 -12.80 -5.02 -7.07
N PHE A 133 -11.82 -5.37 -6.24
CA PHE A 133 -10.79 -6.35 -6.56
C PHE A 133 -11.01 -7.65 -5.78
N LYS A 134 -10.51 -8.75 -6.32
CA LYS A 134 -10.36 -10.05 -5.66
C LYS A 134 -8.91 -10.52 -5.78
N GLY A 135 -8.54 -11.50 -4.95
CA GLY A 135 -7.18 -12.00 -4.80
C GLY A 135 -6.58 -11.59 -3.46
N ASP A 136 -5.57 -12.33 -3.02
CA ASP A 136 -4.93 -12.17 -1.71
C ASP A 136 -3.44 -11.75 -1.82
N ASP A 137 -2.90 -11.72 -3.04
CA ASP A 137 -1.52 -11.33 -3.31
C ASP A 137 -1.36 -10.60 -4.66
N ALA A 138 -0.12 -10.17 -4.97
CA ALA A 138 0.21 -9.48 -6.21
C ALA A 138 0.06 -10.35 -7.48
N GLY A 139 0.03 -11.68 -7.35
CA GLY A 139 -0.12 -12.60 -8.48
C GLY A 139 -1.58 -12.93 -8.81
N SER A 140 -2.46 -12.85 -7.81
CA SER A 140 -3.88 -13.18 -7.89
C SER A 140 -4.80 -11.96 -8.00
N ILE A 141 -4.29 -10.76 -7.66
CA ILE A 141 -5.07 -9.52 -7.70
C ILE A 141 -5.63 -9.25 -9.10
N GLN A 142 -6.94 -9.05 -9.16
CA GLN A 142 -7.67 -8.74 -10.39
C GLN A 142 -9.03 -8.10 -10.06
N VAL A 143 -9.68 -7.49 -11.07
CA VAL A 143 -11.06 -7.00 -10.92
C VAL A 143 -12.00 -8.19 -10.69
N ASP A 144 -12.98 -8.03 -9.80
CA ASP A 144 -13.97 -9.08 -9.51
C ASP A 144 -14.76 -9.47 -10.78
N ASP A 145 -14.95 -10.77 -11.03
CA ASP A 145 -15.61 -11.28 -12.25
C ASP A 145 -17.04 -10.75 -12.39
N ARG A 146 -17.72 -10.44 -11.26
CA ARG A 146 -19.07 -9.85 -11.27
C ARG A 146 -19.06 -8.49 -11.94
N ILE A 147 -18.05 -7.68 -11.67
CA ILE A 147 -17.87 -6.35 -12.24
C ILE A 147 -17.50 -6.46 -13.72
N ILE A 148 -16.61 -7.40 -14.07
CA ILE A 148 -16.26 -7.66 -15.47
C ILE A 148 -17.50 -8.08 -16.28
N ALA A 149 -18.34 -8.96 -15.71
CA ALA A 149 -19.56 -9.44 -16.34
C ALA A 149 -20.65 -8.36 -16.44
N ASN A 150 -20.70 -7.43 -15.47
CA ASN A 150 -21.67 -6.34 -15.45
C ASN A 150 -21.07 -5.06 -14.84
N PRO A 151 -20.49 -4.17 -15.66
CA PRO A 151 -19.91 -2.90 -15.19
C PRO A 151 -20.92 -1.95 -14.52
N ASN A 152 -22.24 -2.15 -14.74
CA ASN A 152 -23.27 -1.36 -14.05
C ASN A 152 -23.34 -1.64 -12.54
N LEU A 153 -22.61 -2.64 -12.03
CA LEU A 153 -22.45 -2.89 -10.60
C LEU A 153 -21.50 -1.90 -9.91
N ILE A 154 -20.74 -1.10 -10.68
CA ILE A 154 -19.85 -0.08 -10.11
C ILE A 154 -20.71 1.10 -9.64
N SER A 155 -20.84 1.27 -8.32
CA SER A 155 -21.45 2.46 -7.74
C SER A 155 -20.49 3.64 -7.81
N THR A 156 -20.89 4.73 -8.47
CA THR A 156 -20.14 6.00 -8.47
C THR A 156 -20.45 6.87 -7.27
N SER A 157 -21.61 6.63 -6.65
CA SER A 157 -22.14 7.37 -5.51
C SER A 157 -21.95 6.61 -4.20
N ILE A 158 -22.00 7.33 -3.09
CA ILE A 158 -22.03 6.76 -1.72
C ILE A 158 -23.36 7.04 -1.04
N GLY A 159 -23.96 8.21 -1.29
CA GLY A 159 -25.19 8.60 -0.64
C GLY A 159 -26.40 7.78 -1.11
N PRO A 160 -27.44 7.65 -0.27
CA PRO A 160 -28.64 6.86 -0.58
C PRO A 160 -29.41 7.37 -1.80
N GLY A 161 -29.24 8.65 -2.16
CA GLY A 161 -29.87 9.25 -3.34
C GLY A 161 -29.23 8.86 -4.67
N LEU A 162 -28.05 8.22 -4.68
CA LEU A 162 -27.31 7.81 -5.88
C LEU A 162 -27.02 8.94 -6.90
N VAL A 163 -26.95 10.19 -6.44
CA VAL A 163 -26.75 11.38 -7.28
C VAL A 163 -25.34 11.97 -7.20
N ASP A 164 -24.49 11.45 -6.32
CA ASP A 164 -23.13 11.95 -6.10
C ASP A 164 -22.06 11.13 -6.87
N ASN A 165 -20.84 11.66 -6.91
CA ASN A 165 -19.67 10.98 -7.49
C ASN A 165 -18.57 10.72 -6.44
N LYS A 166 -18.92 10.68 -5.15
CA LYS A 166 -17.96 10.60 -4.04
C LYS A 166 -17.16 9.30 -4.06
N ASN A 167 -17.73 8.19 -4.53
CA ASN A 167 -17.00 6.92 -4.58
C ASN A 167 -15.86 6.97 -5.62
N ILE A 168 -16.08 7.67 -6.74
CA ILE A 168 -15.04 7.91 -7.75
C ILE A 168 -13.95 8.83 -7.20
N GLN A 169 -14.33 9.87 -6.46
CA GLN A 169 -13.35 10.74 -5.79
C GLN A 169 -12.49 9.95 -4.78
N ARG A 170 -13.11 9.09 -3.96
CA ARG A 170 -12.40 8.21 -3.02
C ARG A 170 -11.43 7.28 -3.75
N MET A 171 -11.84 6.70 -4.88
CA MET A 171 -10.99 5.84 -5.69
C MET A 171 -9.81 6.61 -6.31
N ALA A 172 -10.04 7.83 -6.81
CA ALA A 172 -8.99 8.69 -7.34
C ALA A 172 -7.96 9.06 -6.26
N ASN A 173 -8.43 9.40 -5.06
CA ASN A 173 -7.57 9.77 -3.93
C ASN A 173 -6.74 8.61 -3.38
N LEU A 174 -7.09 7.35 -3.68
CA LEU A 174 -6.35 6.18 -3.22
C LEU A 174 -4.88 6.19 -3.68
N VAL A 175 -4.60 6.77 -4.85
CA VAL A 175 -3.25 6.87 -5.42
C VAL A 175 -2.30 7.65 -4.51
N ASP A 176 -2.83 8.66 -3.81
CA ASP A 176 -2.06 9.55 -2.93
C ASP A 176 -2.26 9.25 -1.45
N THR A 177 -3.13 8.29 -1.11
CA THR A 177 -3.44 7.95 0.27
C THR A 177 -2.29 7.17 0.91
N ALA A 178 -1.72 7.72 1.98
CA ALA A 178 -0.73 7.03 2.80
C ALA A 178 -1.35 5.86 3.56
N ARG A 179 -0.64 4.73 3.62
CA ARG A 179 -1.07 3.52 4.33
C ARG A 179 0.00 3.08 5.32
N SER A 180 -0.40 2.69 6.53
CA SER A 180 0.51 2.21 7.58
C SER A 180 1.23 0.93 7.15
N GLU A 181 0.54 0.06 6.40
CA GLU A 181 1.06 -1.18 5.82
C GLU A 181 2.18 -0.91 4.80
N LEU A 182 2.20 0.27 4.21
CA LEU A 182 3.23 0.74 3.26
C LEU A 182 4.28 1.64 3.94
N GLY A 183 4.36 1.64 5.27
CA GLY A 183 5.28 2.47 6.04
C GLY A 183 4.91 3.96 6.01
N GLY A 184 3.63 4.29 5.93
CA GLY A 184 3.14 5.67 5.87
C GLY A 184 3.28 6.32 4.49
N GLN A 185 3.47 5.51 3.44
CA GLN A 185 3.60 5.99 2.06
C GLN A 185 2.35 5.66 1.24
N SER A 186 2.16 6.40 0.16
CA SER A 186 1.18 6.05 -0.86
C SER A 186 1.70 4.91 -1.74
N ALA A 187 0.78 4.18 -2.39
CA ALA A 187 1.13 3.03 -3.24
C ALA A 187 2.13 3.41 -4.35
N ILE A 188 1.97 4.59 -4.96
CA ILE A 188 2.86 5.06 -6.02
C ILE A 188 4.27 5.37 -5.49
N ASN A 189 4.38 5.96 -4.29
CA ASN A 189 5.67 6.28 -3.69
C ASN A 189 6.39 5.02 -3.22
N TYR A 190 5.66 4.08 -2.61
CA TYR A 190 6.19 2.76 -2.26
C TYR A 190 6.76 2.03 -3.48
N PHE A 191 6.02 2.01 -4.59
CA PHE A 191 6.48 1.40 -5.84
C PHE A 191 7.74 2.08 -6.42
N ARG A 192 7.81 3.41 -6.38
CA ARG A 192 9.02 4.16 -6.80
C ARG A 192 10.23 3.83 -5.92
N GLN A 193 10.04 3.69 -4.61
CA GLN A 193 11.10 3.31 -3.68
C GLN A 193 11.60 1.90 -3.97
N LEU A 194 10.69 0.95 -4.23
CA LEU A 194 11.04 -0.41 -4.63
C LEU A 194 11.89 -0.42 -5.91
N LEU A 195 11.47 0.30 -6.96
CA LEU A 195 12.23 0.43 -8.20
C LEU A 195 13.62 1.05 -7.98
N THR A 196 13.70 2.06 -7.12
CA THR A 196 14.97 2.70 -6.76
C THR A 196 15.90 1.71 -6.07
N GLY A 197 15.39 0.92 -5.14
CA GLY A 197 16.16 -0.12 -4.45
C GLY A 197 16.69 -1.19 -5.41
N ILE A 198 15.86 -1.64 -6.36
CA ILE A 198 16.28 -2.58 -7.41
C ILE A 198 17.39 -1.96 -8.27
N GLY A 199 17.24 -0.71 -8.70
CA GLY A 199 18.25 0.00 -9.48
C GLY A 199 19.60 0.13 -8.75
N GLN A 200 19.56 0.41 -7.45
CA GLN A 200 20.75 0.45 -6.60
C GLN A 200 21.43 -0.92 -6.48
N ASP A 201 20.67 -2.00 -6.30
CA ASP A 201 21.21 -3.37 -6.23
C ASP A 201 21.86 -3.79 -7.55
N ILE A 202 21.21 -3.50 -8.68
CA ILE A 202 21.77 -3.74 -10.03
C ILE A 202 23.10 -2.98 -10.19
N SER A 203 23.12 -1.67 -9.92
CA SER A 203 24.32 -0.84 -10.06
C SER A 203 25.47 -1.32 -9.17
N SER A 204 25.16 -1.75 -7.94
CA SER A 204 26.15 -2.32 -7.01
C SER A 204 26.72 -3.64 -7.53
N LYS A 205 25.87 -4.54 -8.03
CA LYS A 205 26.28 -5.84 -8.57
C LYS A 205 27.10 -5.68 -9.85
N GLU A 206 26.73 -4.78 -10.75
CA GLU A 206 27.51 -4.47 -11.96
C GLU A 206 28.91 -3.95 -11.61
N SER A 207 28.99 -2.99 -10.67
CA SER A 207 30.28 -2.45 -10.20
C SER A 207 31.17 -3.55 -9.60
N ARG A 208 30.59 -4.46 -8.81
CA ARG A 208 31.30 -5.60 -8.24
C ARG A 208 31.74 -6.61 -9.30
N GLU A 209 30.89 -6.87 -10.30
CA GLU A 209 31.20 -7.77 -11.40
C GLU A 209 32.39 -7.25 -12.22
N GLN A 210 32.38 -5.96 -12.55
CA GLN A 210 33.49 -5.30 -13.24
C GLN A 210 34.79 -5.37 -12.43
N ALA A 211 34.74 -5.14 -11.12
CA ALA A 211 35.91 -5.28 -10.26
C ALA A 211 36.46 -6.71 -10.25
N LEU A 212 35.58 -7.72 -10.16
CA LEU A 212 35.96 -9.13 -10.20
C LEU A 212 36.54 -9.55 -11.56
N ARG A 213 36.03 -9.01 -12.67
CA ARG A 213 36.62 -9.21 -14.00
C ARG A 213 38.06 -8.72 -14.05
N THR A 214 38.31 -7.51 -13.57
CA THR A 214 39.67 -6.94 -13.49
C THR A 214 40.60 -7.81 -12.64
N VAL A 215 40.16 -8.26 -11.46
CA VAL A 215 40.95 -9.16 -10.61
C VAL A 215 41.24 -10.48 -11.33
N ARG A 216 40.25 -11.05 -12.01
CA ARG A 216 40.44 -12.29 -12.79
C ARG A 216 41.46 -12.11 -13.90
N GLU A 217 41.40 -11.01 -14.66
CA GLU A 217 42.37 -10.70 -15.72
C GLU A 217 43.78 -10.57 -15.15
N GLN A 218 43.94 -9.90 -14.01
CA GLN A 218 45.23 -9.80 -13.32
C GLN A 218 45.77 -11.18 -12.90
N LEU A 219 44.92 -12.04 -12.34
CA LEU A 219 45.32 -13.40 -11.94
C LEU A 219 45.68 -14.27 -13.15
N LEU A 220 44.98 -14.13 -14.28
CA LEU A 220 45.33 -14.82 -15.52
C LEU A 220 46.70 -14.36 -16.03
N ASN A 221 46.96 -13.06 -16.06
CA ASN A 221 48.26 -12.52 -16.44
C ASN A 221 49.39 -12.99 -15.50
N GLN A 222 49.14 -13.06 -14.18
CA GLN A 222 50.10 -13.61 -13.23
C GLN A 222 50.36 -15.10 -13.45
N LYS A 223 49.30 -15.88 -13.72
CA LYS A 223 49.41 -17.30 -14.03
C LYS A 223 50.24 -17.51 -15.29
N ASP A 224 49.98 -16.74 -16.34
CA ASP A 224 50.69 -16.83 -17.61
C ASP A 224 52.14 -16.34 -17.50
N TYR A 225 52.43 -15.40 -16.60
CA TYR A 225 53.81 -15.01 -16.28
C TYR A 225 54.57 -16.11 -15.51
N ALA A 226 53.94 -16.73 -14.51
CA ALA A 226 54.58 -17.73 -13.65
C ALA A 226 54.66 -19.14 -14.27
N SER A 227 53.68 -19.49 -15.11
CA SER A 227 53.53 -20.81 -15.74
C SER A 227 53.71 -20.77 -17.27
N GLY A 228 53.93 -19.59 -17.84
CA GLY A 228 54.27 -19.43 -19.24
C GLY A 228 55.70 -19.90 -19.50
N VAL A 229 55.88 -20.55 -20.63
CA VAL A 229 57.17 -21.02 -21.10
C VAL A 229 57.60 -20.08 -22.23
N ASP A 230 58.75 -19.40 -22.07
CA ASP A 230 59.30 -18.62 -23.18
C ASP A 230 59.90 -19.58 -24.20
N VAL A 231 59.26 -19.63 -25.38
CA VAL A 231 59.67 -20.51 -26.49
C VAL A 231 61.10 -20.22 -26.93
N ASN A 232 61.59 -18.99 -26.78
CA ASN A 232 62.96 -18.64 -27.11
C ASN A 232 63.94 -19.19 -26.06
N GLU A 233 63.57 -19.15 -24.77
CA GLU A 233 64.41 -19.70 -23.71
C GLU A 233 64.46 -21.24 -23.80
N GLU A 234 63.33 -21.90 -24.06
CA GLU A 234 63.33 -23.35 -24.29
C GLU A 234 64.01 -23.74 -25.60
N ALA A 235 63.89 -22.95 -26.67
CA ALA A 235 64.66 -23.18 -27.90
C ALA A 235 66.17 -23.00 -27.66
N ALA A 236 66.59 -22.01 -26.87
CA ALA A 236 67.98 -21.82 -26.49
C ALA A 236 68.51 -22.98 -25.64
N LYS A 237 67.74 -23.48 -24.66
CA LYS A 237 68.06 -24.69 -23.90
C LYS A 237 68.17 -25.91 -24.80
N LEU A 238 67.28 -26.05 -25.77
CA LEU A 238 67.27 -27.16 -26.73
C LEU A 238 68.50 -27.12 -27.64
N LEU A 239 68.86 -25.95 -28.18
CA LEU A 239 70.11 -25.73 -28.92
C LEU A 239 71.35 -26.02 -28.06
N MET A 240 71.32 -25.63 -26.77
CA MET A 240 72.41 -25.91 -25.84
C MET A 240 72.56 -27.41 -25.58
N PHE A 241 71.46 -28.15 -25.41
CA PHE A 241 71.48 -29.61 -25.31
C PHE A 241 71.95 -30.28 -26.61
N GLU A 242 71.56 -29.76 -27.77
CA GLU A 242 72.04 -30.24 -29.06
C GLU A 242 73.57 -30.05 -29.19
N HIS A 243 74.09 -28.87 -28.85
CA HIS A 243 75.52 -28.59 -28.83
C HIS A 243 76.28 -29.45 -27.81
N MET A 244 75.73 -29.67 -26.62
CA MET A 244 76.31 -30.58 -25.63
C MET A 244 76.35 -32.02 -26.17
N PHE A 245 75.28 -32.49 -26.81
CA PHE A 245 75.24 -33.83 -27.41
C PHE A 245 76.27 -33.99 -28.53
N GLN A 246 76.40 -32.97 -29.39
CA GLN A 246 77.43 -32.92 -30.44
C GLN A 246 78.85 -32.92 -29.86
N ALA A 247 79.09 -32.14 -28.79
CA ALA A 247 80.38 -32.09 -28.11
C ALA A 247 80.74 -33.43 -27.45
N VAL A 248 79.79 -34.08 -26.77
CA VAL A 248 79.96 -35.41 -26.17
C VAL A 248 80.21 -36.46 -27.26
N SER A 249 79.46 -36.42 -28.37
CA SER A 249 79.66 -37.33 -29.50
C SER A 249 81.05 -37.18 -30.12
N LYS A 250 81.54 -35.94 -30.26
CA LYS A 250 82.89 -35.65 -30.74
C LYS A 250 83.97 -36.10 -29.77
N PHE A 251 83.75 -35.91 -28.46
CA PHE A 251 84.63 -36.40 -27.40
C PHE A 251 84.73 -37.95 -27.38
N ILE A 252 83.60 -38.64 -27.53
CA ILE A 252 83.57 -40.10 -27.66
C ILE A 252 84.31 -40.54 -28.93
N SER A 253 84.13 -39.82 -30.04
CA SER A 253 84.81 -40.11 -31.30
C SER A 253 86.33 -39.92 -31.20
N THR A 254 86.79 -38.84 -30.58
CA THR A 254 88.22 -38.61 -30.35
C THR A 254 88.82 -39.61 -29.36
N GLN A 255 88.09 -39.98 -28.30
CA GLN A 255 88.50 -41.08 -27.42
C GLN A 255 88.64 -42.39 -28.20
N HIS A 256 87.64 -42.74 -29.01
CA HIS A 256 87.69 -43.93 -29.85
C HIS A 256 88.88 -43.91 -30.82
N GLN A 257 89.22 -42.73 -31.36
CA GLN A 257 90.35 -42.55 -32.26
C GLN A 257 91.70 -42.65 -31.53
N ILE A 258 91.83 -42.11 -30.31
CA ILE A 258 93.01 -42.29 -29.45
C ILE A 258 93.19 -43.77 -29.09
N PHE A 259 92.12 -44.46 -28.71
CA PHE A 259 92.17 -45.90 -28.44
C PHE A 259 92.63 -46.69 -29.67
N LYS A 260 92.14 -46.33 -30.86
CA LYS A 260 92.56 -46.97 -32.11
C LYS A 260 94.03 -46.70 -32.43
N GLU A 261 94.50 -45.46 -32.31
CA GLU A 261 95.91 -45.11 -32.53
C GLU A 261 96.84 -45.84 -31.55
N LEU A 262 96.48 -45.91 -30.27
CA LEU A 262 97.19 -46.71 -29.27
C LEU A 262 97.26 -48.21 -29.65
N MET A 263 96.16 -48.78 -30.16
CA MET A 263 96.13 -50.17 -30.64
C MET A 263 96.93 -50.41 -31.91
N THR A 264 97.34 -49.36 -32.64
CA THR A 264 98.18 -49.48 -33.85
C THR A 264 99.67 -49.28 -33.55
N LEU A 265 100.01 -48.77 -32.35
CA LEU A 265 101.37 -48.47 -31.91
C LEU A 265 102.00 -49.59 -31.06
N ILE A 266 101.21 -50.62 -30.73
CA ILE A 266 101.61 -51.90 -30.13
C ILE A 266 101.56 -52.95 -31.23
#